data_AF-A0A957QSV7-F1
#
_entry.id   AF-A0A957QSV7-F1
#
_cell.length_a   1.000
_cell.length_b   1.000
_cell.length_c   1.000
_cell.angle_alpha   90.00
_cell.angle_beta   90.00
_cell.angle_gamma   90.00
#
_symmetry.space_group_name_H-M   'P 1'
#
loop_
_entity.id
_entity.type
_entity.pdbx_description
1 polymer ?
#
loop_
_entity_poly.entity_id
_entity_poly.type
_entity_poly.pdbx_seq_one_letter_code
_entity_poly.pdbx_strand_id
1 'polypeptide(L)'
;VRLLMSMYENDPNMTFEWGSFYLPALADGETAPRLGNSGAGQGSQYLFIPQTTVDAGKLEMARDLLQYVTSPAAIDFWCSKQPVPCFAPGTPLEEIMPGDAAKQAHYRGFIDPPTIDNMVSRLDANDVFGPAIVVQETQILQDYLAGNADLEQTLDSYQAFLEQQADNVILQHPEWGAESW
;
A
#
# COMPACT_ATOMS: atom_id res chain seq x y z
N VAL A 1 -1.41 -4.03 -14.89
CA VAL A 1 -2.81 -3.57 -14.84
C VAL A 1 -3.17 -3.34 -13.38
N ARG A 2 -3.45 -2.10 -12.94
CA ARG A 2 -3.98 -1.88 -11.59
C ARG A 2 -5.45 -2.29 -11.59
N LEU A 3 -5.76 -3.38 -10.93
CA LEU A 3 -7.12 -3.86 -10.73
C LEU A 3 -7.74 -3.04 -9.59
N LEU A 4 -8.70 -2.17 -9.92
CA LEU A 4 -9.42 -1.38 -8.91
C LEU A 4 -10.69 -2.14 -8.52
N MET A 5 -10.79 -2.56 -7.26
CA MET A 5 -11.94 -3.32 -6.75
C MET A 5 -13.29 -2.62 -6.99
N SER A 6 -13.31 -1.29 -6.94
CA SER A 6 -14.50 -0.50 -7.23
C SER A 6 -15.02 -0.66 -8.67
N MET A 7 -14.16 -1.00 -9.63
CA MET A 7 -14.59 -1.28 -11.00
C MET A 7 -15.33 -2.61 -11.07
N TYR A 8 -14.86 -3.62 -10.34
CA TYR A 8 -15.49 -4.93 -10.26
C TYR A 8 -16.83 -4.88 -9.50
N GLU A 9 -16.85 -4.26 -8.32
CA GLU A 9 -18.07 -4.12 -7.51
C GLU A 9 -19.22 -3.45 -8.29
N ASN A 10 -18.91 -2.51 -9.19
CA ASN A 10 -19.91 -1.73 -9.93
C ASN A 10 -20.10 -2.17 -11.40
N ASP A 11 -19.47 -3.26 -11.85
CA ASP A 11 -19.63 -3.72 -13.25
C ASP A 11 -20.94 -4.50 -13.40
N PRO A 12 -21.93 -3.97 -14.15
CA PRO A 12 -23.20 -4.66 -14.37
C PRO A 12 -23.06 -5.93 -15.21
N ASN A 13 -21.92 -6.15 -15.86
CA ASN A 13 -21.63 -7.33 -16.67
C ASN A 13 -20.83 -8.39 -15.90
N MET A 14 -20.62 -8.22 -14.59
CA MET A 14 -19.96 -9.24 -13.78
C MET A 14 -20.80 -10.52 -13.76
N THR A 15 -20.25 -11.62 -14.30
CA THR A 15 -20.94 -12.92 -14.36
C THR A 15 -20.41 -13.95 -13.38
N PHE A 16 -19.42 -13.61 -12.54
CA PHE A 16 -18.82 -14.51 -11.57
C PHE A 16 -18.82 -13.89 -10.17
N GLU A 17 -18.94 -14.74 -9.15
CA GLU A 17 -18.80 -14.33 -7.75
C GLU A 17 -17.32 -14.15 -7.43
N TRP A 18 -16.98 -13.10 -6.70
CA TRP A 18 -15.61 -12.81 -6.29
C TRP A 18 -15.55 -12.57 -4.78
N GLY A 19 -14.35 -12.70 -4.23
CA GLY A 19 -14.10 -12.45 -2.81
C GLY A 19 -12.65 -12.07 -2.59
N SER A 20 -12.40 -11.44 -1.44
CA SER A 20 -11.04 -11.22 -0.96
C SER A 20 -10.61 -12.35 -0.03
N PHE A 21 -9.32 -12.63 -0.03
CA PHE A 21 -8.71 -13.64 0.82
C PHE A 21 -7.45 -13.07 1.46
N TYR A 22 -7.08 -13.61 2.61
CA TYR A 22 -5.79 -13.36 3.22
C TYR A 22 -4.75 -14.26 2.54
N LEU A 23 -3.54 -13.74 2.31
CA LEU A 23 -2.42 -14.60 1.94
C LEU A 23 -2.16 -15.56 3.11
N PRO A 24 -1.94 -16.87 2.85
CA PRO A 24 -1.60 -17.79 3.91
C PRO A 24 -0.24 -17.45 4.51
N ALA A 25 0.00 -17.89 5.75
CA ALA A 25 1.34 -17.86 6.32
C ALA A 25 2.28 -18.73 5.46
N LEU A 26 3.53 -18.31 5.31
CA LEU A 26 4.52 -19.06 4.53
C LEU A 26 5.04 -20.29 5.31
N ALA A 27 4.92 -20.29 6.63
CA ALA A 27 5.26 -21.42 7.50
C ALA A 27 4.23 -21.61 8.64
N ASP A 28 4.17 -22.83 9.17
CA ASP A 28 3.29 -23.20 10.28
C ASP A 28 3.63 -22.39 11.55
N GLY A 29 2.60 -21.77 12.14
CA GLY A 29 2.75 -20.98 13.37
C GLY A 29 3.18 -19.53 13.15
N GLU A 30 3.44 -19.11 11.89
CA GLU A 30 3.69 -17.71 11.57
C GLU A 30 2.39 -16.95 11.33
N THR A 31 2.38 -15.68 11.68
CA THR A 31 1.30 -14.77 11.28
C THR A 31 1.54 -14.33 9.84
N ALA A 32 0.53 -14.53 8.98
CA ALA A 32 0.62 -14.08 7.59
C ALA A 32 0.89 -12.56 7.51
N PRO A 33 1.97 -12.13 6.83
CA PRO A 33 2.24 -10.71 6.65
C PRO A 33 1.18 -10.11 5.71
N ARG A 34 0.60 -8.97 6.11
CA ARG A 34 -0.37 -8.23 5.28
C ARG A 34 0.30 -7.07 4.55
N LEU A 35 0.34 -7.15 3.22
CA LEU A 35 0.74 -6.08 2.31
C LEU A 35 -0.38 -5.04 2.17
N GLY A 36 -0.05 -3.74 2.24
CA GLY A 36 -0.99 -2.65 1.93
C GLY A 36 -2.01 -2.32 3.02
N ASN A 37 -1.71 -2.64 4.28
CA ASN A 37 -2.69 -2.52 5.35
C ASN A 37 -2.80 -1.08 5.89
N SER A 38 -3.82 -0.37 5.44
CA SER A 38 -4.31 0.81 6.15
C SER A 38 -5.14 0.33 7.34
N GLY A 39 -4.53 0.24 8.52
CA GLY A 39 -5.18 -0.30 9.70
C GLY A 39 -6.49 0.40 10.11
N ALA A 40 -6.83 1.52 9.50
CA ALA A 40 -8.00 2.33 9.79
C ALA A 40 -8.90 2.61 8.57
N GLY A 41 -8.93 1.81 7.50
CA GLY A 41 -9.73 2.10 6.27
C GLY A 41 -9.38 3.42 5.54
N GLN A 42 -8.63 4.30 6.19
CA GLN A 42 -7.94 5.46 5.70
C GLN A 42 -6.58 4.95 5.27
N GLY A 43 -6.44 4.61 3.99
CA GLY A 43 -5.11 4.61 3.36
C GLY A 43 -4.36 5.83 3.88
N SER A 44 -3.20 5.63 4.51
CA SER A 44 -2.38 6.71 5.03
C SER A 44 -1.91 7.54 3.84
N GLN A 45 -2.72 8.49 3.39
CA GLN A 45 -2.32 9.41 2.33
C GLN A 45 -1.54 10.52 2.98
N TYR A 46 -0.23 10.46 2.81
CA TYR A 46 0.67 11.51 3.26
C TYR A 46 0.57 12.69 2.30
N LEU A 47 0.17 13.85 2.83
CA LEU A 47 0.16 15.10 2.08
C LEU A 47 1.47 15.84 2.35
N PHE A 48 2.25 16.08 1.30
CA PHE A 48 3.53 16.78 1.37
C PHE A 48 3.43 18.16 0.71
N ILE A 49 4.08 19.17 1.29
CA ILE A 49 4.28 20.48 0.65
C ILE A 49 5.66 20.47 -0.03
N PRO A 50 5.74 20.58 -1.36
CA PRO A 50 7.02 20.66 -2.06
C PRO A 50 7.82 21.91 -1.65
N GLN A 51 9.15 21.81 -1.57
CA GLN A 51 10.02 22.96 -1.27
C GLN A 51 9.85 24.09 -2.29
N THR A 52 9.58 23.78 -3.56
CA THR A 52 9.30 24.77 -4.61
C THR A 52 8.08 25.65 -4.29
N THR A 53 7.06 25.11 -3.62
CA THR A 53 5.89 25.86 -3.15
C THR A 53 6.28 26.82 -2.03
N VAL A 54 7.20 26.40 -1.16
CA VAL A 54 7.75 27.23 -0.08
C VAL A 54 8.59 28.37 -0.66
N ASP A 55 9.49 28.06 -1.60
CA ASP A 55 10.38 29.02 -2.25
C ASP A 55 9.59 30.07 -3.06
N ALA A 56 8.42 29.69 -3.59
CA ALA A 56 7.48 30.60 -4.23
C ALA A 56 6.68 31.48 -3.24
N GLY A 57 6.96 31.40 -1.94
CA GLY A 57 6.27 32.16 -0.90
C GLY A 57 4.83 31.73 -0.65
N LYS A 58 4.47 30.48 -0.96
CA LYS A 58 3.09 29.95 -0.87
C LYS A 58 2.84 29.00 0.30
N LEU A 59 3.78 28.91 1.24
CA LEU A 59 3.67 27.99 2.38
C LEU A 59 2.37 28.16 3.17
N GLU A 60 2.01 29.38 3.54
CA GLU A 60 0.81 29.61 4.35
C GLU A 60 -0.50 29.24 3.62
N MET A 61 -0.57 29.50 2.31
CA MET A 61 -1.70 29.07 1.48
C MET A 61 -1.77 27.54 1.36
N ALA A 62 -0.62 26.88 1.20
CA ALA A 62 -0.56 25.42 1.16
C ALA A 62 -0.99 24.82 2.51
N ARG A 63 -0.58 25.41 3.64
CA ARG A 63 -1.02 25.00 4.98
C ARG A 63 -2.52 25.18 5.18
N ASP A 64 -3.08 26.31 4.77
CA ASP A 64 -4.54 26.57 4.86
C ASP A 64 -5.33 25.53 4.05
N LEU A 65 -4.89 25.24 2.82
CA LEU A 65 -5.47 24.18 2.00
C LEU A 65 -5.38 22.81 2.69
N LEU A 66 -4.22 22.47 3.27
CA LEU A 66 -4.06 21.21 4.00
C LEU A 66 -5.03 21.12 5.17
N GLN A 67 -5.13 22.17 5.98
CA GLN A 67 -6.08 22.22 7.10
C GLN A 67 -7.53 22.06 6.64
N TYR A 68 -7.89 22.65 5.50
CA TYR A 68 -9.21 22.49 4.91
C TYR A 68 -9.48 21.04 4.48
N VAL A 69 -8.58 20.44 3.70
CA VAL A 69 -8.78 19.07 3.16
C VAL A 69 -8.64 17.98 4.22
N THR A 70 -7.92 18.24 5.31
CA THR A 70 -7.82 17.33 6.46
C THR A 70 -8.79 17.69 7.59
N SER A 71 -9.72 18.62 7.36
CA SER A 71 -10.75 18.94 8.35
C SER A 71 -11.70 17.75 8.54
N PRO A 72 -12.34 17.58 9.71
CA PRO A 72 -13.30 16.50 9.93
C PRO A 72 -14.39 16.44 8.85
N ALA A 73 -14.94 17.60 8.46
CA ALA A 73 -15.97 17.67 7.43
C ALA A 73 -15.47 17.22 6.03
N ALA A 74 -14.23 17.56 5.67
CA ALA A 74 -13.62 17.13 4.41
C ALA A 74 -13.31 15.62 4.43
N ILE A 75 -12.85 15.10 5.56
CA ILE A 75 -12.62 13.66 5.76
C ILE A 75 -13.95 12.90 5.69
N ASP A 76 -14.99 13.35 6.39
CA ASP A 76 -16.33 12.75 6.34
C ASP A 76 -16.88 12.73 4.92
N PHE A 77 -16.73 13.85 4.19
CA PHE A 77 -17.09 13.91 2.78
C PHE A 77 -16.31 12.87 1.96
N TRP A 78 -14.98 12.81 2.09
CA TRP A 78 -14.14 11.84 1.39
C TRP A 78 -14.56 10.39 1.69
N CYS A 79 -14.73 10.07 2.97
CA CYS A 79 -15.15 8.75 3.45
C CYS A 79 -16.52 8.35 2.91
N SER A 80 -17.46 9.31 2.76
CA SER A 80 -18.78 9.06 2.16
C SER A 80 -18.74 8.69 0.67
N LYS A 81 -17.62 8.97 -0.02
CA LYS A 81 -17.43 8.66 -1.44
C LYS A 81 -16.64 7.37 -1.68
N GLN A 82 -16.09 6.76 -0.63
CA GLN A 82 -15.33 5.55 -0.78
C GLN A 82 -16.26 4.32 -0.91
N PRO A 83 -15.89 3.33 -1.74
CA PRO A 83 -16.61 2.06 -1.84
C PRO A 83 -16.69 1.33 -0.49
N VAL A 84 -15.61 1.43 0.31
CA VAL A 84 -15.56 1.00 1.71
C VAL A 84 -15.50 2.27 2.56
N PRO A 85 -16.47 2.51 3.46
CA PRO A 85 -16.43 3.70 4.30
C PRO A 85 -15.19 3.68 5.19
N CYS A 86 -14.72 4.84 5.63
CA CYS A 86 -13.66 4.89 6.64
C CYS A 86 -14.16 4.27 7.95
N PHE A 87 -13.29 3.57 8.66
CA PHE A 87 -13.61 2.87 9.90
C PHE A 87 -12.45 2.94 10.89
N ALA A 88 -12.72 2.85 12.19
CA ALA A 88 -11.65 2.82 13.17
C ALA A 88 -10.91 1.48 13.11
N PRO A 89 -9.59 1.43 13.43
CA PRO A 89 -8.90 0.16 13.60
C PRO A 89 -9.65 -0.76 14.56
N GLY A 90 -9.83 -2.02 14.16
CA GLY A 90 -10.54 -3.00 14.97
C GLY A 90 -12.06 -3.00 14.83
N THR A 91 -12.67 -2.07 14.07
CA THR A 91 -14.12 -2.12 13.81
C THR A 91 -14.48 -3.42 13.07
N PRO A 92 -15.44 -4.23 13.56
CA PRO A 92 -15.88 -5.44 12.89
C PRO A 92 -16.47 -5.15 11.51
N LEU A 93 -16.27 -6.09 10.58
CA LEU A 93 -16.78 -5.98 9.21
C LEU A 93 -18.30 -5.75 9.16
N GLU A 94 -19.03 -6.38 10.06
CA GLU A 94 -20.48 -6.28 10.18
C GLU A 94 -20.94 -4.87 10.61
N GLU A 95 -20.10 -4.13 11.32
CA GLU A 95 -20.34 -2.73 11.69
C GLU A 95 -19.94 -1.75 10.58
N ILE A 96 -18.90 -2.09 9.81
CA ILE A 96 -18.45 -1.30 8.65
C ILE A 96 -19.47 -1.38 7.51
N MET A 97 -20.05 -2.57 7.30
CA MET A 97 -20.97 -2.88 6.19
C MET A 97 -22.25 -3.53 6.73
N PRO A 98 -23.12 -2.78 7.42
CA PRO A 98 -24.30 -3.34 8.06
C PRO A 98 -25.31 -3.84 7.03
N GLY A 99 -25.71 -5.11 7.16
CA GLY A 99 -26.82 -5.70 6.39
C GLY A 99 -26.52 -6.10 4.95
N ASP A 100 -25.26 -6.03 4.49
CA ASP A 100 -24.85 -6.37 3.14
C ASP A 100 -23.93 -7.60 3.12
N ALA A 101 -24.53 -8.80 3.16
CA ALA A 101 -23.76 -10.05 3.25
C ALA A 101 -22.85 -10.29 2.04
N ALA A 102 -23.25 -9.84 0.85
CA ALA A 102 -22.43 -9.98 -0.36
C ALA A 102 -21.18 -9.11 -0.26
N LYS A 103 -21.36 -7.84 0.12
CA LYS A 103 -20.23 -6.93 0.31
C LYS A 103 -19.34 -7.36 1.47
N GLN A 104 -19.91 -7.89 2.56
CA GLN A 104 -19.11 -8.49 3.63
C GLN A 104 -18.25 -9.64 3.09
N ALA A 105 -18.80 -10.57 2.30
CA ALA A 105 -18.01 -11.66 1.69
C ALA A 105 -16.89 -11.12 0.78
N HIS A 106 -17.19 -10.09 -0.02
CA HIS A 106 -16.24 -9.46 -0.93
C HIS A 106 -15.05 -8.82 -0.19
N TYR A 107 -15.27 -8.17 0.94
CA TYR A 107 -14.24 -7.39 1.65
C TYR A 107 -13.67 -8.06 2.91
N ARG A 108 -14.14 -9.25 3.28
CA ARG A 108 -13.69 -9.96 4.49
C ARG A 108 -12.17 -10.17 4.55
N GLY A 109 -11.54 -10.60 3.46
CA GLY A 109 -10.08 -10.80 3.43
C GLY A 109 -9.27 -9.53 3.67
N PHE A 110 -9.82 -8.33 3.37
CA PHE A 110 -9.17 -7.05 3.64
C PHE A 110 -9.32 -6.58 5.09
N ILE A 111 -10.47 -6.88 5.72
CA ILE A 111 -10.87 -6.30 7.01
C ILE A 111 -10.66 -7.28 8.19
N ASP A 112 -10.76 -8.59 7.94
CA ASP A 112 -10.80 -9.65 8.97
C ASP A 112 -9.62 -10.64 8.79
N PRO A 113 -8.88 -10.99 9.87
CA PRO A 113 -8.86 -10.38 11.19
C PRO A 113 -8.45 -8.90 11.21
N PRO A 114 -8.90 -8.13 12.23
CA PRO A 114 -8.60 -6.73 12.35
C PRO A 114 -7.10 -6.46 12.40
N THR A 115 -6.77 -5.34 11.79
CA THR A 115 -5.44 -4.89 11.40
C THR A 115 -4.57 -4.43 12.57
N ILE A 116 -5.19 -4.08 13.71
CA ILE A 116 -4.53 -3.59 14.92
C ILE A 116 -3.55 -4.61 15.52
N ASP A 117 -3.77 -5.90 15.26
CA ASP A 117 -2.95 -6.98 15.80
C ASP A 117 -1.79 -7.40 14.88
N ASN A 118 -1.75 -6.92 13.62
CA ASN A 118 -0.83 -7.40 12.58
C ASN A 118 -0.31 -6.29 11.66
N MET A 119 -0.11 -5.08 12.19
CA MET A 119 0.54 -4.01 11.44
C MET A 119 1.99 -4.39 11.12
N VAL A 120 2.25 -4.88 9.91
CA VAL A 120 3.61 -4.93 9.37
C VAL A 120 3.99 -3.50 8.99
N SER A 121 4.83 -2.84 9.80
CA SER A 121 5.20 -1.43 9.66
C SER A 121 6.08 -1.11 8.44
N ARG A 122 6.07 -1.92 7.38
CA ARG A 122 7.18 -1.90 6.41
C ARG A 122 6.84 -1.85 4.93
N LEU A 123 5.58 -1.89 4.51
CA LEU A 123 5.28 -2.01 3.09
C LEU A 123 3.95 -1.31 2.75
N ASP A 124 4.00 0.00 2.51
CA ASP A 124 3.00 0.68 1.69
C ASP A 124 3.05 0.05 0.29
N ALA A 125 1.90 -0.22 -0.34
CA ALA A 125 1.85 -0.65 -1.73
C ALA A 125 2.57 0.34 -2.67
N ASN A 126 2.75 1.61 -2.31
CA ASN A 126 3.59 2.56 -3.02
C ASN A 126 5.09 2.47 -2.66
N ASP A 127 5.46 1.93 -1.50
CA ASP A 127 6.86 1.61 -1.18
C ASP A 127 7.28 0.28 -1.83
N VAL A 128 6.35 -0.67 -2.02
CA VAL A 128 6.59 -1.94 -2.73
C VAL A 128 6.45 -1.79 -4.25
N PHE A 129 5.54 -0.92 -4.71
CA PHE A 129 5.20 -0.80 -6.13
C PHE A 129 5.35 0.61 -6.73
N GLY A 130 5.91 1.58 -6.00
CA GLY A 130 6.30 2.88 -6.55
C GLY A 130 7.35 2.71 -7.63
N PRO A 131 7.27 3.46 -8.74
CA PRO A 131 7.57 3.02 -10.13
C PRO A 131 7.96 1.57 -10.44
N ALA A 132 7.62 0.58 -9.59
CA ALA A 132 8.32 -0.70 -9.59
C ALA A 132 7.91 -1.58 -10.75
N ILE A 133 6.77 -1.28 -11.39
CA ILE A 133 6.35 -1.93 -12.63
C ILE A 133 7.37 -1.79 -13.77
N VAL A 134 8.39 -0.91 -13.64
CA VAL A 134 9.47 -0.73 -14.61
C VAL A 134 10.90 -0.81 -14.03
N VAL A 135 11.09 -1.26 -12.78
CA VAL A 135 12.43 -1.36 -12.17
C VAL A 135 13.01 -2.77 -12.25
N GLN A 136 14.35 -2.86 -12.23
CA GLN A 136 15.14 -4.10 -12.33
C GLN A 136 14.69 -5.20 -11.35
N GLU A 137 14.21 -4.83 -10.16
CA GLU A 137 13.63 -5.75 -9.17
C GLU A 137 12.44 -6.56 -9.72
N THR A 138 11.53 -5.91 -10.45
CA THR A 138 10.38 -6.58 -11.04
C THR A 138 10.80 -7.53 -12.15
N GLN A 139 11.84 -7.19 -12.92
CA GLN A 139 12.38 -8.08 -13.94
C GLN A 139 12.97 -9.36 -13.30
N ILE A 140 13.73 -9.21 -12.21
CA ILE A 140 14.29 -10.35 -11.46
C ILE A 140 13.17 -11.30 -11.00
N LEU A 141 12.09 -10.75 -10.43
CA LEU A 141 10.93 -11.54 -10.00
C LEU A 141 10.19 -12.18 -11.19
N GLN A 142 10.03 -11.46 -12.29
CA GLN A 142 9.40 -11.98 -13.51
C GLN A 142 10.20 -13.14 -14.11
N ASP A 143 11.52 -13.05 -14.13
CA ASP A 143 12.39 -14.11 -14.64
C ASP A 143 12.29 -15.37 -13.79
N TYR A 144 12.21 -15.25 -12.46
CA TYR A 144 11.93 -16.40 -11.59
C TYR A 144 10.57 -17.02 -11.87
N LEU A 145 9.51 -16.21 -11.89
CA LEU A 145 8.13 -16.69 -12.09
C LEU A 145 7.90 -17.27 -13.49
N ALA A 146 8.62 -16.78 -14.50
CA ALA A 146 8.59 -17.31 -15.86
C ALA A 146 9.48 -18.56 -16.04
N GLY A 147 10.29 -18.92 -15.03
CA GLY A 147 11.25 -20.03 -15.11
C GLY A 147 12.50 -19.71 -15.95
N ASN A 148 12.78 -18.44 -16.22
CA ASN A 148 14.00 -17.97 -16.87
C ASN A 148 15.21 -17.96 -15.93
N ALA A 149 14.97 -17.92 -14.62
CA ALA A 149 15.97 -18.03 -13.57
C ALA A 149 15.50 -19.01 -12.48
N ASP A 150 16.43 -19.76 -11.88
CA ASP A 150 16.15 -20.54 -10.68
C ASP A 150 16.25 -19.67 -9.41
N LEU A 151 15.97 -20.27 -8.24
CA LEU A 151 15.98 -19.54 -6.97
C LEU A 151 17.35 -18.94 -6.64
N GLU A 152 18.44 -19.67 -6.90
CA GLU A 152 19.80 -19.21 -6.59
C GLU A 152 20.18 -18.01 -7.47
N GLN A 153 19.95 -18.12 -8.79
CA GLN A 153 20.15 -17.04 -9.74
C GLN A 153 19.31 -15.80 -9.43
N THR A 154 18.09 -16.01 -8.94
CA THR A 154 17.18 -14.93 -8.54
C THR A 154 17.72 -14.22 -7.31
N LEU A 155 18.16 -14.95 -6.29
CA LEU A 155 18.71 -14.38 -5.06
C LEU A 155 20.01 -13.62 -5.32
N ASP A 156 20.90 -14.16 -6.17
CA ASP A 156 22.14 -13.47 -6.57
C ASP A 156 21.84 -12.15 -7.30
N SER A 157 20.89 -12.18 -8.24
CA SER A 157 20.48 -10.98 -8.98
C SER A 157 19.85 -9.93 -8.06
N TYR A 158 19.05 -10.38 -7.09
CA TYR A 158 18.42 -9.51 -6.10
C TYR A 158 19.45 -8.89 -5.15
N GLN A 159 20.43 -9.66 -4.69
CA GLN A 159 21.54 -9.17 -3.85
C GLN A 159 22.34 -8.09 -4.59
N ALA A 160 22.72 -8.33 -5.84
CA ALA A 160 23.45 -7.36 -6.66
C ALA A 160 22.64 -6.06 -6.88
N PHE A 161 21.32 -6.19 -7.06
CA PHE A 161 20.43 -5.04 -7.14
C PHE A 161 20.43 -4.22 -5.84
N LEU A 162 20.32 -4.87 -4.68
CA LEU A 162 20.34 -4.19 -3.37
C LEU A 162 21.67 -3.46 -3.13
N GLU A 163 22.80 -4.08 -3.46
CA GLU A 163 24.13 -3.48 -3.38
C GLU A 163 24.22 -2.22 -4.25
N GLN A 164 23.75 -2.31 -5.49
CA GLN A 164 23.71 -1.16 -6.39
C GLN A 164 22.83 -0.02 -5.85
N GLN A 165 21.68 -0.32 -5.25
CA GLN A 165 20.83 0.70 -4.63
C GLN A 165 21.53 1.36 -3.44
N ALA A 166 22.22 0.58 -2.60
CA ALA A 166 23.00 1.10 -1.49
C ALA A 166 24.10 2.06 -2.00
N ASP A 167 24.86 1.64 -3.01
CA ASP A 167 25.91 2.48 -3.62
C ASP A 167 25.36 3.78 -4.21
N ASN A 168 24.22 3.71 -4.91
CA ASN A 168 23.56 4.89 -5.48
C ASN A 168 23.15 5.89 -4.40
N VAL A 169 22.58 5.40 -3.29
CA VAL A 169 22.16 6.25 -2.18
C VAL A 169 23.38 6.88 -1.49
N ILE A 170 24.45 6.12 -1.28
CA ILE A 170 25.72 6.64 -0.73
C ILE A 170 26.27 7.77 -1.62
N LEU A 171 26.27 7.57 -2.95
CA LEU A 171 26.74 8.57 -3.91
C LEU A 171 25.87 9.82 -3.96
N GLN A 172 24.56 9.67 -3.75
CA GLN A 172 23.60 10.80 -3.72
C GLN A 172 23.63 11.57 -2.40
N HIS A 173 24.13 10.95 -1.33
CA HIS A 173 24.19 11.53 0.02
C HIS A 173 25.62 11.51 0.61
N PRO A 174 26.60 12.19 -0.02
CA PRO A 174 27.96 12.23 0.49
C PRO A 174 28.06 12.83 1.91
N GLU A 175 27.07 13.62 2.32
CA GLU A 175 26.99 14.22 3.66
C GLU A 175 26.78 13.21 4.79
N TRP A 176 26.36 11.97 4.50
CA TRP A 176 26.18 10.94 5.52
C TRP A 176 27.49 10.35 6.04
N GLY A 177 28.59 10.56 5.32
CA GLY A 177 29.90 10.03 5.72
C GLY A 177 29.94 8.51 5.78
N ALA A 178 29.19 7.82 4.91
CA ALA A 178 29.05 6.37 4.93
C ALA A 178 30.39 5.60 4.82
N GLU A 179 31.44 6.23 4.29
CA GLU A 179 32.80 5.67 4.28
C GLU A 179 33.42 5.47 5.68
N SER A 180 32.76 5.99 6.73
CA SER A 180 33.20 5.87 8.13
C SER A 180 32.38 4.89 8.97
N TRP A 181 31.42 4.19 8.38
CA TRP A 181 30.49 3.27 9.05
C TRP A 181 31.00 1.82 9.05
#